data_AF-A0A9D8P0P1-F1
#
_entry.id   AF-A0A9D8P0P1-F1
#
_cell.length_a   1.000
_cell.length_b   1.000
_cell.length_c   1.000
_cell.angle_alpha   90.00
_cell.angle_beta   90.00
_cell.angle_gamma   90.00
#
_symmetry.space_group_name_H-M   'P 1'
#
loop_
_entity.id
_entity.type
_entity.pdbx_description
1 polymer ?
#
loop_
_entity_poly.entity_id
_entity_poly.type
_entity_poly.pdbx_seq_one_letter_code
_entity_poly.pdbx_strand_id
1 'polypeptide(L)'
;MFEALIGQSPNFEALLRSARMVAATDVTVLIVGETGTGKEVLANALRQQSPRTQQAFITLNCAALPEALAESELFGHRKGSFTGAIGHQMGRLPSADGGTVFLDEIDSLAVPLQA
;
A
#
# COMPACT_ATOMS: atom_id res chain seq x y z
N MET A 1 -3.71 -16.55 -3.80
CA MET A 1 -3.48 -17.81 -3.04
C MET A 1 -2.36 -17.56 -2.04
N PHE A 2 -2.50 -17.91 -0.75
CA PHE A 2 -1.42 -17.68 0.26
C PHE A 2 -0.22 -18.64 0.09
N GLU A 3 -0.22 -19.50 -0.93
CA GLU A 3 0.84 -20.48 -1.19
C GLU A 3 2.20 -19.87 -1.54
N ALA A 4 2.25 -18.61 -1.99
CA ALA A 4 3.52 -17.90 -2.17
C ALA A 4 4.22 -17.59 -0.83
N LEU A 5 3.49 -17.64 0.30
CA LEU A 5 4.06 -17.51 1.63
C LEU A 5 4.44 -18.91 2.15
N ILE A 6 5.74 -19.13 2.33
CA ILE A 6 6.29 -20.42 2.75
C ILE A 6 6.70 -20.34 4.23
N GLY A 7 6.16 -21.24 5.04
CA GLY A 7 6.47 -21.36 6.45
C GLY A 7 5.61 -22.41 7.14
N GLN A 8 6.11 -23.01 8.22
CA GLN A 8 5.44 -24.11 8.94
C GLN A 8 5.40 -23.90 10.45
N SER A 9 5.81 -22.73 10.95
CA SER A 9 5.78 -22.45 12.39
C SER A 9 4.33 -22.16 12.85
N PRO A 10 3.99 -22.47 14.11
CA PRO A 10 2.65 -22.16 14.64
C PRO A 10 2.28 -20.68 14.54
N ASN A 11 3.27 -19.78 14.71
CA ASN A 11 3.09 -18.33 14.57
C ASN A 11 2.76 -17.93 13.14
N PHE A 12 3.42 -18.55 12.17
CA PHE A 12 3.17 -18.30 10.75
C PHE A 12 1.78 -18.80 10.34
N GLU A 13 1.37 -19.98 10.79
CA GLU A 13 0.01 -20.45 10.56
C GLU A 13 -1.06 -19.55 11.20
N ALA A 14 -0.79 -19.02 12.39
CA ALA A 14 -1.67 -18.05 13.05
C ALA A 14 -1.77 -16.76 12.25
N LEU A 15 -0.65 -16.23 11.74
CA LEU A 15 -0.61 -15.10 10.82
C LEU A 15 -1.48 -15.35 9.58
N LEU A 16 -1.33 -16.52 8.94
CA LEU A 16 -2.13 -16.86 7.75
C LEU A 16 -3.63 -16.95 8.04
N ARG A 17 -4.02 -17.46 9.23
CA ARG A 17 -5.42 -17.46 9.65
C ARG A 17 -5.96 -16.04 9.79
N SER A 18 -5.24 -15.16 10.47
CA SER A 18 -5.61 -13.74 10.60
C SER A 18 -5.68 -13.04 9.24
N ALA A 19 -4.69 -13.26 8.38
CA ALA A 19 -4.62 -12.69 7.04
C ALA A 19 -5.84 -13.09 6.18
N ARG A 20 -6.27 -14.36 6.24
CA ARG A 20 -7.48 -14.81 5.53
C ARG A 20 -8.75 -14.11 6.02
N MET A 21 -8.89 -13.91 7.34
CA MET A 21 -10.06 -13.25 7.89
C MET A 21 -10.13 -11.78 7.43
N VAL A 22 -9.03 -11.03 7.52
CA VAL A 22 -9.04 -9.62 7.14
C VAL A 22 -9.11 -9.42 5.62
N ALA A 23 -8.58 -10.35 4.82
CA ALA A 23 -8.67 -10.28 3.36
C ALA A 23 -10.11 -10.24 2.85
N ALA A 24 -11.05 -10.91 3.54
CA ALA A 24 -12.47 -10.93 3.18
C ALA A 24 -13.22 -9.62 3.52
N THR A 25 -12.54 -8.63 4.11
CA THR A 25 -13.14 -7.37 4.60
C THR A 25 -12.55 -6.15 3.90
N ASP A 26 -13.10 -4.97 4.20
CA ASP A 26 -12.63 -3.67 3.72
C ASP A 26 -11.74 -2.92 4.72
N VAL A 27 -11.38 -3.56 5.84
CA VAL A 27 -10.58 -2.93 6.89
C VAL A 27 -9.16 -2.57 6.42
N THR A 28 -8.61 -1.50 6.98
CA THR A 28 -7.19 -1.18 6.82
C THR A 28 -6.34 -2.17 7.61
N VAL A 29 -5.28 -2.70 6.98
CA VAL A 29 -4.38 -3.70 7.57
C VAL A 29 -3.01 -3.09 7.77
N LEU A 30 -2.51 -3.09 9.02
CA LEU A 30 -1.12 -2.77 9.35
C LEU A 30 -0.28 -4.05 9.37
N ILE A 31 0.77 -4.10 8.56
CA ILE A 31 1.72 -5.22 8.51
C ILE A 31 3.00 -4.81 9.23
N VAL A 32 3.31 -5.48 10.34
CA VAL A 32 4.53 -5.22 11.13
C VAL A 32 5.51 -6.36 10.94
N GLY A 33 6.78 -6.03 10.75
CA GLY A 33 7.87 -6.98 10.61
C GLY A 33 9.15 -6.30 10.16
N GLU A 34 10.28 -6.97 10.37
CA GLU A 34 11.61 -6.46 10.00
C GLU A 34 11.76 -6.31 8.48
N THR A 35 12.76 -5.54 8.05
CA THR A 35 13.12 -5.41 6.63
C THR A 35 13.49 -6.78 6.05
N GLY A 36 13.00 -7.07 4.83
CA GLY A 36 13.28 -8.34 4.15
C GLY A 36 12.45 -9.55 4.60
N THR A 37 11.48 -9.38 5.52
CA THR A 37 10.61 -10.49 5.99
C THR A 37 9.45 -10.84 5.06
N GLY A 38 9.37 -10.24 3.86
CA GLY A 38 8.34 -10.57 2.86
C GLY A 38 6.98 -9.90 3.08
N LYS A 39 6.93 -8.73 3.73
CA LYS A 39 5.69 -7.94 3.94
C LYS A 39 4.92 -7.68 2.64
N GLU A 40 5.63 -7.37 1.54
CA GLU A 40 5.05 -7.18 0.21
C GLU A 40 4.32 -8.44 -0.31
N VAL A 41 4.87 -9.63 -0.03
CA VAL A 41 4.25 -10.91 -0.42
C VAL A 41 2.94 -11.10 0.35
N LEU A 42 2.93 -10.76 1.64
CA LEU A 42 1.72 -10.79 2.46
C LEU A 42 0.68 -9.78 1.96
N ALA A 43 1.07 -8.55 1.64
CA ALA A 43 0.17 -7.51 1.10
C ALA A 43 -0.47 -7.95 -0.23
N ASN A 44 0.33 -8.51 -1.14
CA ASN A 44 -0.17 -9.05 -2.41
C ASN A 44 -1.14 -10.23 -2.17
N ALA A 45 -0.81 -11.12 -1.24
CA ALA A 45 -1.67 -12.26 -0.91
C ALA A 45 -3.01 -11.81 -0.29
N LEU A 46 -3.00 -10.79 0.58
CA LEU A 46 -4.21 -10.16 1.13
C LEU A 46 -5.08 -9.60 0.00
N ARG A 47 -4.51 -8.81 -0.92
CA ARG A 47 -5.24 -8.29 -2.08
C ARG A 47 -5.86 -9.42 -2.90
N GLN A 48 -5.09 -10.47 -3.21
CA GLN A 48 -5.54 -11.56 -4.07
C GLN A 48 -6.74 -12.32 -3.49
N GLN A 49 -6.87 -12.37 -2.16
CA GLN A 49 -7.98 -13.03 -1.46
C GLN A 49 -9.10 -12.08 -1.07
N SER A 50 -9.00 -10.80 -1.44
CA SER A 50 -10.04 -9.81 -1.18
C SER A 50 -11.08 -9.74 -2.31
N PRO A 51 -12.26 -9.17 -2.04
CA PRO A 51 -13.24 -8.85 -3.08
C PRO A 51 -12.70 -7.92 -4.19
N ARG A 52 -11.60 -7.21 -3.91
CA ARG A 52 -10.92 -6.26 -4.81
C ARG A 52 -9.80 -6.90 -5.65
N THR A 53 -9.75 -8.23 -5.73
CA THR A 53 -8.68 -8.96 -6.42
C THR A 53 -8.52 -8.61 -7.92
N GLN A 54 -9.58 -8.15 -8.58
CA GLN A 54 -9.54 -7.70 -9.98
C GLN A 54 -9.29 -6.19 -10.15
N GLN A 55 -9.23 -5.44 -9.05
CA GLN A 55 -9.08 -3.98 -9.05
C GLN A 55 -7.61 -3.56 -8.96
N ALA A 56 -7.32 -2.27 -9.14
CA ALA A 56 -5.97 -1.74 -9.07
C ALA A 56 -5.26 -2.11 -7.74
N PHE A 57 -3.99 -2.46 -7.83
CA PHE A 57 -3.12 -2.65 -6.67
C PHE A 57 -1.92 -1.73 -6.81
N ILE A 58 -1.94 -0.61 -6.09
CA ILE A 58 -0.90 0.41 -6.16
C ILE A 58 0.03 0.22 -4.96
N THR A 59 1.30 -0.05 -5.24
CA THR A 59 2.36 -0.15 -4.23
C THR A 59 3.16 1.14 -4.21
N LEU A 60 3.43 1.66 -3.02
CA LEU A 60 4.22 2.87 -2.82
C LEU A 60 5.19 2.65 -1.67
N ASN A 61 6.48 2.87 -1.94
CA ASN A 61 7.49 2.93 -0.90
C ASN A 61 7.59 4.40 -0.42
N CYS A 62 7.21 4.64 0.84
CA CYS A 62 7.15 6.00 1.38
C CYS A 62 8.54 6.59 1.64
N ALA A 63 9.54 5.78 1.97
CA ALA A 63 10.92 6.24 2.15
C ALA A 63 11.58 6.67 0.84
N ALA A 64 11.10 6.18 -0.30
CA ALA A 64 11.58 6.56 -1.63
C ALA A 64 10.91 7.82 -2.19
N LEU A 65 9.88 8.37 -1.52
CA LEU A 65 9.21 9.59 -1.97
C LEU A 65 10.04 10.84 -1.64
N PRO A 66 10.41 11.67 -2.63
CA PRO A 66 11.01 12.96 -2.36
C PRO A 66 10.00 13.87 -1.65
N GLU A 67 10.36 14.43 -0.50
CA GLU A 67 9.46 15.25 0.33
C GLU A 67 8.77 16.38 -0.47
N ALA A 68 9.53 17.08 -1.32
CA ALA A 68 9.01 18.17 -2.15
C ALA A 68 7.96 17.75 -3.20
N LEU A 69 7.90 16.46 -3.54
CA LEU A 69 6.97 15.92 -4.56
C LEU A 69 5.94 14.96 -3.96
N ALA A 70 6.09 14.58 -2.70
CA ALA A 70 5.29 13.53 -2.07
C ALA A 70 3.78 13.82 -2.13
N GLU A 71 3.36 15.05 -1.84
CA GLU A 71 1.94 15.44 -1.93
C GLU A 71 1.41 15.30 -3.37
N SER A 72 2.14 15.82 -4.35
CA SER A 72 1.78 15.73 -5.76
C SER A 72 1.77 14.29 -6.29
N GLU A 73 2.68 13.44 -5.86
CA GLU A 73 2.69 12.02 -6.25
C GLU A 73 1.52 11.26 -5.61
N LEU A 74 1.24 11.48 -4.32
CA LEU A 74 0.17 10.79 -3.61
C LEU A 74 -1.22 11.22 -4.08
N PHE A 75 -1.46 12.52 -4.16
CA PHE A 75 -2.79 13.10 -4.38
C PHE A 75 -2.99 13.64 -5.80
N GLY A 76 -1.90 13.87 -6.53
CA GLY A 76 -1.94 14.49 -7.86
C GLY A 76 -1.85 16.01 -7.77
N HIS A 77 -1.83 16.65 -8.94
CA HIS A 77 -1.85 18.09 -9.03
C HIS A 77 -2.55 18.55 -10.31
N ARG A 78 -3.05 19.79 -10.27
CA ARG A 78 -3.60 20.47 -11.44
C ARG A 78 -2.55 21.39 -12.03
N LYS A 79 -2.63 21.63 -13.34
CA LYS A 79 -1.76 22.60 -14.01
C LYS A 79 -1.81 23.96 -13.29
N GLY A 80 -0.64 24.49 -12.93
CA GLY A 80 -0.50 25.77 -12.25
C GLY A 80 -0.71 25.74 -10.72
N SER A 81 -0.85 24.59 -10.06
CA SER A 81 -0.96 24.54 -8.60
C SER A 81 0.35 24.88 -7.87
N PHE A 82 1.50 24.75 -8.54
CA PHE A 82 2.82 25.20 -8.06
C PHE A 82 3.74 25.58 -9.23
N THR A 83 4.87 26.23 -8.92
CA THR A 83 5.89 26.58 -9.92
C THR A 83 6.51 25.33 -10.53
N GLY A 84 6.22 25.06 -11.81
CA GLY A 84 6.65 23.84 -12.51
C GLY A 84 5.52 22.86 -12.83
N ALA A 85 4.29 23.10 -12.35
CA ALA A 85 3.11 22.30 -12.68
C ALA A 85 2.64 22.56 -14.13
N ILE A 86 3.34 21.97 -15.11
CA ILE A 86 3.10 22.16 -16.55
C ILE A 86 1.84 21.43 -17.02
N GLY A 87 1.42 20.36 -16.32
CA GLY A 87 0.30 19.50 -16.70
C GLY A 87 -0.63 19.17 -15.53
N HIS A 88 -1.64 18.35 -15.83
CA HIS A 88 -2.47 17.70 -14.81
C HIS A 88 -1.95 16.28 -14.61
N GLN A 89 -1.75 15.87 -13.35
CA GLN A 89 -1.32 14.52 -13.01
C GLN A 89 -2.24 13.93 -11.95
N MET A 90 -2.77 12.75 -12.22
CA MET A 90 -3.55 11.99 -11.24
C MET A 90 -2.59 11.38 -10.21
N GLY A 91 -2.93 11.51 -8.92
CA GLY A 91 -2.14 10.93 -7.85
C GLY A 91 -2.23 9.41 -7.79
N ARG A 92 -1.29 8.81 -7.05
CA ARG A 92 -1.24 7.36 -6.80
C ARG A 92 -2.45 6.86 -6.02
N LEU A 93 -2.92 7.62 -5.03
CA LEU A 93 -4.09 7.22 -4.22
C LEU A 93 -5.38 7.25 -5.05
N PRO A 94 -5.73 8.32 -5.78
CA PRO A 94 -6.88 8.30 -6.70
C PRO A 94 -6.78 7.24 -7.79
N SER A 95 -5.57 6.90 -8.27
CA SER A 95 -5.37 5.83 -9.25
C SER A 95 -5.70 4.43 -8.73
N ALA A 96 -5.83 4.27 -7.41
CA ALA A 96 -6.19 3.03 -6.76
C ALA A 96 -7.68 2.95 -6.39
N ASP A 97 -8.52 3.89 -6.87
CA ASP A 97 -9.95 3.91 -6.55
C ASP A 97 -10.63 2.57 -6.85
N GLY A 98 -11.49 2.13 -5.93
CA GLY A 98 -12.09 0.78 -5.92
C GLY A 98 -11.12 -0.39 -5.66
N GLY A 99 -9.81 -0.13 -5.62
CA GLY A 99 -8.75 -1.10 -5.43
C GLY A 99 -8.09 -1.06 -4.04
N THR A 100 -6.80 -1.35 -4.02
CA THR A 100 -6.00 -1.44 -2.80
C THR A 100 -4.68 -0.68 -2.97
N VAL A 101 -4.32 0.10 -1.95
CA VAL A 101 -3.00 0.73 -1.83
C VAL A 101 -2.19 -0.01 -0.78
N PHE A 102 -0.94 -0.35 -1.11
CA PHE A 102 0.05 -0.81 -0.15
C PHE A 102 1.10 0.30 0.05
N LEU A 103 1.17 0.82 1.28
CA LEU A 103 2.12 1.84 1.69
C LEU A 103 3.23 1.16 2.50
N ASP A 104 4.37 0.94 1.88
CA ASP A 104 5.55 0.39 2.55
C ASP A 104 6.34 1.50 3.25
N GLU A 105 6.94 1.17 4.40
CA GLU A 105 7.67 2.11 5.25
C GLU A 105 6.85 3.37 5.59
N ILE A 106 5.57 3.19 5.94
CA ILE A 106 4.60 4.26 6.23
C ILE A 106 5.06 5.26 7.29
N ASP A 107 5.89 4.80 8.22
CA ASP A 107 6.53 5.60 9.27
C ASP A 107 7.53 6.65 8.71
N SER A 108 7.95 6.50 7.45
CA SER A 108 8.79 7.45 6.73
C SER A 108 8.03 8.60 6.07
N LEU A 109 6.68 8.60 6.10
CA LEU A 109 5.91 9.72 5.57
C LEU A 109 6.11 10.98 6.41
N ALA A 110 6.37 12.11 5.74
CA ALA A 110 6.45 13.41 6.39
C ALA A 110 5.15 13.73 7.16
N VAL A 111 5.27 14.22 8.40
CA VAL A 111 4.12 14.55 9.27
C VAL A 111 3.05 15.43 8.59
N PRO A 112 3.40 16.44 7.77
CA PRO A 112 2.39 17.24 7.07
C PRO A 112 1.48 16.43 6.13
N LEU A 113 1.93 15.28 5.63
CA LEU A 113 1.13 14.39 4.78
C LEU A 113 0.22 13.44 5.57
N GLN A 114 0.37 13.38 6.89
CA GLN A 114 -0.42 12.50 7.77
C GLN A 114 -1.65 13.20 8.37
N ALA A 115 -1.84 14.50 8.06
CA ALA A 115 -2.88 15.35 8.63
C ALA A 115 -4.22 15.26 7.89
#